data_AF-A0A1A7XE77-F1
#
_entry.id   AF-A0A1A7XE77-F1
#
_cell.length_a   1.000
_cell.length_b   1.000
_cell.length_c   1.000
_cell.angle_alpha   90.00
_cell.angle_beta   90.00
_cell.angle_gamma   90.00
#
_symmetry.space_group_name_H-M   'P 1'
#
loop_
_entity.id
_entity.type
_entity.pdbx_description
1 polymer ?
#
loop_
_entity_poly.entity_id
_entity_poly.type
_entity_poly.pdbx_seq_one_letter_code
_entity_poly.pdbx_strand_id
1 'polypeptide(L)'
;YQKPIFVWASGNGGREKDSCNCDGYTNSIYTLSISSTTQNGNVPWYSEACSSTLATTYSSGSINEKQIVTTDLKSKCTDSHTGTSASAPLAAGIIALALEANKNLTWRDMQHLVVRTSRPAHLLTIDWRANGVGRKVSHSYGYGLLDASAIVSLASTWTNVGPQRKCVIPMLSEPRNIGSHLLINKSVDACTGSDSCVTSLEHVQARLTLTYNRRGNLAIHLISPAGTRSTLLHPRPHDYSSEGFNDWAFMTTHSWDENPNGVWTLEIENVAGASDYGTLTQFSLVLYGTGSPSSSSSKESQSSNDSCKTLDLSVKCIECNAGYYLFQQSCVKECPAGFAVGSQPLNYTVGNAVLPASVPACLACPEPCVTCSSLSPQSCLSCPPHSSLDQISGTCLHLNHYMRESPGSFMVGPGNQRPLGEFSSQLPLTIAVLSCVAIIATFASVFLLLQIRSGAHIKLPSLEAGGGFSLGRNRMVSYRGIPTMWGDEGMNTDSENEEFDVHNERTAFIKTQSAI
;
A
#
# COMPACT_ATOMS: atom_id res chain seq x y z
N TYR A 1 4.55 -15.02 -9.20
CA TYR A 1 3.23 -14.66 -8.64
C TYR A 1 3.23 -13.17 -8.34
N GLN A 2 2.25 -12.44 -8.86
CA GLN A 2 2.06 -11.03 -8.57
C GLN A 2 1.60 -10.89 -7.12
N LYS A 3 2.24 -10.00 -6.35
CA LYS A 3 1.84 -9.77 -4.95
C LYS A 3 0.45 -9.10 -4.92
N PRO A 4 -0.40 -9.45 -3.93
CA PRO A 4 -1.73 -8.86 -3.78
C PRO A 4 -1.66 -7.35 -3.51
N ILE A 5 -2.73 -6.63 -3.86
CA ILE A 5 -2.93 -5.22 -3.49
C ILE A 5 -3.93 -5.18 -2.34
N PHE A 6 -3.49 -4.70 -1.18
CA PHE A 6 -4.34 -4.50 -0.02
C PHE A 6 -4.81 -3.06 0.03
N VAL A 7 -6.11 -2.83 0.01
CA VAL A 7 -6.71 -1.49 0.18
C VAL A 7 -7.28 -1.42 1.58
N TRP A 8 -7.01 -0.32 2.29
CA TRP A 8 -7.40 -0.17 3.69
C TRP A 8 -8.08 1.17 3.94
N ALA A 9 -9.08 1.18 4.82
CA ALA A 9 -9.72 2.42 5.28
C ALA A 9 -8.85 3.03 6.38
N SER A 10 -8.63 4.35 6.35
CA SER A 10 -7.72 5.02 7.28
C SER A 10 -8.23 5.07 8.73
N GLY A 11 -9.54 4.96 8.96
CA GLY A 11 -10.13 4.92 10.31
C GLY A 11 -11.37 5.80 10.47
N ASN A 12 -12.09 5.66 11.59
CA ASN A 12 -13.35 6.37 11.88
C ASN A 12 -13.32 7.10 13.24
N GLY A 13 -12.14 7.22 13.86
CA GLY A 13 -11.89 7.80 15.18
C GLY A 13 -11.72 9.32 15.20
N GLY A 14 -12.04 10.04 14.12
CA GLY A 14 -11.86 11.49 14.04
C GLY A 14 -12.54 12.28 15.17
N ARG A 15 -13.73 11.84 15.61
CA ARG A 15 -14.45 12.44 16.76
C ARG A 15 -13.67 12.30 18.07
N GLU A 16 -12.98 11.19 18.24
CA GLU A 16 -12.13 10.89 19.40
C GLU A 16 -10.71 11.46 19.22
N LYS A 17 -10.48 12.23 18.16
CA LYS A 17 -9.17 12.79 17.77
C LYS A 17 -8.10 11.69 17.67
N ASP A 18 -8.46 10.55 17.10
CA ASP A 18 -7.50 9.49 16.84
C ASP A 18 -6.56 9.87 15.67
N SER A 19 -5.43 9.17 15.59
CA SER A 19 -4.38 9.41 14.61
C SER A 19 -3.99 8.08 13.98
N CYS A 20 -4.35 7.89 12.70
CA CYS A 20 -4.27 6.60 12.03
C CYS A 20 -2.86 5.97 11.94
N ASN A 21 -1.78 6.72 12.17
CA ASN A 21 -0.45 6.13 12.36
C ASN A 21 -0.32 5.26 13.63
N CYS A 22 -1.29 5.29 14.54
CA CYS A 22 -1.41 4.38 15.69
C CYS A 22 -2.16 3.08 15.34
N ASP A 23 -2.73 2.96 14.15
CA ASP A 23 -3.24 1.71 13.60
C ASP A 23 -2.16 1.08 12.69
N GLY A 24 -1.62 -0.06 13.13
CA GLY A 24 -0.56 -0.77 12.41
C GLY A 24 -0.97 -1.34 11.04
N TYR A 25 -2.27 -1.47 10.75
CA TYR A 25 -2.76 -1.95 9.46
C TYR A 25 -2.74 -0.85 8.41
N THR A 26 -3.32 0.32 8.70
CA THR A 26 -3.31 1.48 7.78
C THR A 26 -1.93 2.11 7.66
N ASN A 27 -1.10 2.06 8.72
CA ASN A 27 0.27 2.57 8.74
C ASN A 27 1.29 1.65 8.04
N SER A 28 0.88 0.46 7.58
CA SER A 28 1.74 -0.48 6.88
C SER A 28 2.10 0.03 5.48
N ILE A 29 3.34 -0.17 5.05
CA ILE A 29 3.74 0.16 3.66
C ILE A 29 3.04 -0.73 2.63
N TYR A 30 2.56 -1.90 3.06
CA TYR A 30 1.94 -2.91 2.19
C TYR A 30 0.45 -2.68 1.95
N THR A 31 -0.16 -1.74 2.68
CA THR A 31 -1.55 -1.35 2.50
C THR A 31 -1.62 -0.01 1.77
N LEU A 32 -2.60 0.11 0.89
CA LEU A 32 -2.95 1.34 0.21
C LEU A 32 -4.06 1.99 1.03
N SER A 33 -3.67 2.86 1.96
CA SER A 33 -4.58 3.52 2.88
C SER A 33 -5.36 4.66 2.21
N ILE A 34 -6.68 4.65 2.41
CA ILE A 34 -7.65 5.54 1.80
C ILE A 34 -8.48 6.25 2.87
N SER A 35 -8.47 7.58 2.83
CA SER A 35 -9.34 8.46 3.61
C SER A 35 -10.63 8.80 2.86
N SER A 36 -11.49 9.58 3.52
CA SER A 36 -12.77 10.04 2.97
C SER A 36 -12.82 11.55 2.78
N THR A 37 -13.59 11.97 1.78
CA THR A 37 -14.08 13.34 1.65
C THR A 37 -15.60 13.34 1.57
N THR A 38 -16.22 14.42 2.05
CA THR A 38 -17.67 14.59 1.90
C THR A 38 -18.04 14.99 0.47
N GLN A 39 -19.33 14.99 0.15
CA GLN A 39 -19.83 15.44 -1.16
C GLN A 39 -19.32 16.85 -1.53
N ASN A 40 -19.27 17.75 -0.56
CA ASN A 40 -18.82 19.13 -0.76
C ASN A 40 -17.30 19.31 -0.63
N GLY A 41 -16.54 18.22 -0.53
CA GLY A 41 -15.09 18.26 -0.47
C GLY A 41 -14.52 18.59 0.92
N ASN A 42 -15.30 18.48 2.00
CA ASN A 42 -14.81 18.75 3.36
C ASN A 42 -14.23 17.48 4.00
N VAL A 43 -13.43 17.65 5.05
CA VAL A 43 -12.95 16.53 5.87
C VAL A 43 -14.12 16.03 6.72
N PRO A 44 -14.57 14.77 6.58
CA PRO A 44 -15.67 14.25 7.38
C PRO A 44 -15.30 14.15 8.87
N TRP A 45 -16.29 14.31 9.75
CA TRP A 45 -16.12 14.32 11.21
C TRP A 45 -15.49 13.05 11.80
N TYR A 46 -15.60 11.91 11.09
CA TYR A 46 -15.05 10.63 11.50
C TYR A 46 -13.64 10.37 10.94
N SER A 47 -13.17 11.15 9.96
CA SER A 47 -11.89 10.86 9.29
C SER A 47 -10.71 11.08 10.23
N GLU A 48 -9.73 10.18 10.17
CA GLU A 48 -8.47 10.29 10.91
C GLU A 48 -7.38 10.85 10.00
N ALA A 49 -6.56 11.76 10.53
CA ALA A 49 -5.45 12.36 9.79
C ALA A 49 -4.12 11.70 10.20
N CYS A 50 -3.34 11.27 9.22
CA CYS A 50 -1.99 10.75 9.44
C CYS A 50 -1.16 10.78 8.16
N SER A 51 0.15 10.67 8.30
CA SER A 51 1.08 10.73 7.16
C SER A 51 1.18 9.44 6.35
N SER A 52 0.56 8.34 6.79
CA SER A 52 0.52 7.07 6.07
C SER A 52 -0.56 7.00 4.97
N THR A 53 -1.59 7.84 5.04
CA THR A 53 -2.66 7.91 4.04
C THR A 53 -2.10 8.25 2.66
N LEU A 54 -2.48 7.48 1.62
CA LEU A 54 -2.04 7.74 0.25
C LEU A 54 -2.99 8.65 -0.52
N ALA A 55 -4.30 8.41 -0.40
CA ALA A 55 -5.30 9.13 -1.19
C ALA A 55 -6.68 9.10 -0.53
N THR A 56 -7.67 9.63 -1.24
CA THR A 56 -9.03 9.82 -0.76
C THR A 56 -10.05 9.40 -1.81
N THR A 57 -11.22 8.95 -1.36
CA THR A 57 -12.43 8.83 -2.19
C THR A 57 -13.63 9.46 -1.47
N TYR A 58 -14.74 9.62 -2.17
CA TYR A 58 -15.97 10.12 -1.54
C TYR A 58 -16.54 9.13 -0.52
N SER A 59 -17.21 9.67 0.49
CA SER A 59 -18.06 8.92 1.42
C SER A 59 -19.18 9.84 1.93
N SER A 60 -19.77 9.50 3.08
CA SER A 60 -20.75 10.29 3.80
C SER A 60 -20.18 11.58 4.42
N GLY A 61 -21.05 12.56 4.64
CA GLY A 61 -20.71 13.80 5.34
C GLY A 61 -21.77 14.20 6.35
N SER A 62 -22.11 15.49 6.35
CA SER A 62 -23.19 16.06 7.15
C SER A 62 -24.56 15.54 6.70
N ILE A 63 -25.60 15.77 7.51
CA ILE A 63 -26.99 15.35 7.20
C ILE A 63 -27.50 15.85 5.83
N ASN A 64 -27.01 17.01 5.37
CA ASN A 64 -27.41 17.60 4.10
C ASN A 64 -26.59 17.09 2.89
N GLU A 65 -25.60 16.23 3.13
CA GLU A 65 -24.74 15.66 2.10
C GLU A 65 -25.17 14.23 1.79
N LYS A 66 -25.01 13.82 0.53
CA LYS A 66 -25.29 12.45 0.11
C LYS A 66 -24.31 11.46 0.75
N GLN A 67 -24.78 10.22 0.85
CA GLN A 67 -24.02 9.08 1.37
C GLN A 67 -23.81 8.06 0.23
N ILE A 68 -23.16 6.93 0.54
CA ILE A 68 -22.86 5.92 -0.47
C ILE A 68 -24.08 5.02 -0.71
N VAL A 69 -24.47 4.90 -1.98
CA VAL A 69 -25.53 4.00 -2.43
C VAL A 69 -24.91 2.67 -2.85
N THR A 70 -25.38 1.57 -2.27
CA THR A 70 -24.87 0.23 -2.58
C THR A 70 -25.90 -0.86 -2.23
N THR A 71 -25.57 -2.12 -2.51
CA THR A 71 -26.36 -3.29 -2.10
C THR A 71 -26.34 -3.46 -0.58
N ASP A 72 -27.43 -3.96 -0.02
CA ASP A 72 -27.60 -4.22 1.40
C ASP A 72 -28.18 -5.63 1.64
N LEU A 73 -28.06 -6.10 2.88
CA LEU A 73 -28.55 -7.39 3.34
C LEU A 73 -30.03 -7.60 2.99
N LYS A 74 -30.41 -8.88 2.82
CA LYS A 74 -31.78 -9.29 2.47
C LYS A 74 -32.24 -8.72 1.12
N SER A 75 -31.31 -8.69 0.15
CA SER A 75 -31.54 -8.23 -1.22
C SER A 75 -32.10 -6.80 -1.29
N LYS A 76 -31.59 -5.92 -0.42
CA LYS A 76 -31.99 -4.51 -0.37
C LYS A 76 -30.94 -3.62 -1.05
N CYS A 77 -31.29 -2.35 -1.18
CA CYS A 77 -30.37 -1.28 -1.50
C CYS A 77 -30.34 -0.31 -0.32
N THR A 78 -29.14 0.10 0.08
CA THR A 78 -28.95 1.17 1.06
C THR A 78 -28.46 2.42 0.33
N ASP A 79 -28.98 3.56 0.73
CA ASP A 79 -28.49 4.89 0.38
C ASP A 79 -27.79 5.57 1.56
N SER A 80 -27.47 4.80 2.60
CA SER A 80 -26.96 5.28 3.89
C SER A 80 -25.69 4.57 4.36
N HIS A 81 -24.89 4.04 3.44
CA HIS A 81 -23.57 3.52 3.79
C HIS A 81 -22.58 4.68 4.06
N THR A 82 -21.82 4.60 5.15
CA THR A 82 -21.05 5.72 5.72
C THR A 82 -19.65 5.29 6.19
N GLY A 83 -18.82 6.28 6.55
CA GLY A 83 -17.48 6.08 7.12
C GLY A 83 -16.39 5.87 6.07
N THR A 84 -15.13 5.83 6.53
CA THR A 84 -13.97 5.50 5.67
C THR A 84 -14.05 4.07 5.13
N SER A 85 -14.79 3.20 5.81
CA SER A 85 -15.12 1.85 5.35
C SER A 85 -15.86 1.82 4.01
N ALA A 86 -16.59 2.89 3.66
CA ALA A 86 -17.24 3.02 2.35
C ALA A 86 -16.30 3.57 1.25
N SER A 87 -15.23 4.26 1.65
CA SER A 87 -14.22 4.81 0.74
C SER A 87 -13.25 3.75 0.21
N ALA A 88 -12.77 2.84 1.06
CA ALA A 88 -11.83 1.80 0.64
C ALA A 88 -12.37 0.89 -0.50
N PRO A 89 -13.64 0.43 -0.50
CA PRO A 89 -14.22 -0.33 -1.60
C PRO A 89 -14.28 0.44 -2.93
N LEU A 90 -14.54 1.75 -2.90
CA LEU A 90 -14.51 2.59 -4.11
C LEU A 90 -13.10 2.63 -4.71
N ALA A 91 -12.09 2.84 -3.86
CA ALA A 91 -10.70 2.79 -4.28
C ALA A 91 -10.32 1.41 -4.85
N ALA A 92 -10.76 0.32 -4.21
CA ALA A 92 -10.54 -1.04 -4.73
C ALA A 92 -11.17 -1.25 -6.11
N GLY A 93 -12.37 -0.70 -6.35
CA GLY A 93 -13.00 -0.71 -7.68
C GLY A 93 -12.17 0.04 -8.72
N ILE A 94 -11.65 1.23 -8.40
CA ILE A 94 -10.78 2.01 -9.29
C ILE A 94 -9.48 1.27 -9.59
N ILE A 95 -8.87 0.64 -8.58
CA ILE A 95 -7.66 -0.18 -8.71
C ILE A 95 -7.91 -1.39 -9.61
N ALA A 96 -9.10 -2.01 -9.55
CA ALA A 96 -9.46 -3.10 -10.43
C ALA A 96 -9.49 -2.66 -11.91
N LEU A 97 -10.03 -1.48 -12.21
CA LEU A 97 -10.00 -0.90 -13.57
C LEU A 97 -8.56 -0.66 -14.06
N ALA A 98 -7.68 -0.18 -13.18
CA ALA A 98 -6.27 0.03 -13.50
C ALA A 98 -5.54 -1.29 -13.81
N LEU A 99 -5.82 -2.35 -13.04
CA LEU A 99 -5.29 -3.69 -13.28
C LEU A 99 -5.85 -4.33 -14.56
N GLU A 100 -7.10 -4.03 -14.92
CA GLU A 100 -7.65 -4.46 -16.19
C GLU A 100 -6.88 -3.84 -17.37
N ALA A 101 -6.56 -2.55 -17.28
CA ALA A 101 -5.78 -1.85 -18.28
C ALA A 101 -4.32 -2.32 -18.35
N ASN A 102 -3.71 -2.66 -17.21
CA ASN A 102 -2.37 -3.22 -17.16
C ASN A 102 -2.24 -4.29 -16.07
N LYS A 103 -2.34 -5.56 -16.49
CA LYS A 103 -2.22 -6.72 -15.60
C LYS A 103 -0.81 -6.96 -15.09
N ASN A 104 0.20 -6.22 -15.51
CA ASN A 104 1.60 -6.40 -15.07
C ASN A 104 1.98 -5.47 -13.91
N LEU A 105 1.10 -4.58 -13.47
CA LEU A 105 1.37 -3.66 -12.36
C LEU A 105 1.66 -4.43 -11.07
N THR A 106 2.75 -4.08 -10.39
CA THR A 106 3.03 -4.58 -9.04
C THR A 106 2.24 -3.79 -7.99
N TRP A 107 2.24 -4.27 -6.75
CA TRP A 107 1.63 -3.55 -5.63
C TRP A 107 2.23 -2.14 -5.41
N ARG A 108 3.53 -1.97 -5.69
CA ARG A 108 4.22 -0.67 -5.63
C ARG A 108 3.84 0.22 -6.81
N ASP A 109 3.78 -0.35 -8.01
CA ASP A 109 3.34 0.40 -9.19
C ASP A 109 1.95 1.01 -8.97
N MET A 110 1.03 0.27 -8.37
CA MET A 110 -0.29 0.79 -8.03
C MET A 110 -0.23 2.00 -7.09
N GLN A 111 0.64 1.97 -6.07
CA GLN A 111 0.81 3.13 -5.18
C GLN A 111 1.46 4.32 -5.91
N HIS A 112 2.45 4.09 -6.79
CA HIS A 112 3.04 5.14 -7.63
C HIS A 112 2.02 5.81 -8.54
N LEU A 113 1.12 5.03 -9.16
CA LEU A 113 0.03 5.55 -9.97
C LEU A 113 -0.85 6.47 -9.13
N VAL A 114 -1.33 6.00 -7.96
CA VAL A 114 -2.16 6.79 -7.05
C VAL A 114 -1.49 8.12 -6.66
N VAL A 115 -0.21 8.11 -6.29
CA VAL A 115 0.55 9.32 -5.95
C VAL A 115 0.60 10.33 -7.11
N ARG A 116 0.68 9.85 -8.35
CA ARG A 116 0.87 10.70 -9.55
C ARG A 116 -0.43 11.24 -10.13
N THR A 117 -1.54 10.55 -9.91
CA THR A 117 -2.81 10.86 -10.58
C THR A 117 -3.88 11.40 -9.64
N SER A 118 -3.68 11.30 -8.33
CA SER A 118 -4.63 11.85 -7.35
C SER A 118 -4.72 13.37 -7.46
N ARG A 119 -5.92 13.92 -7.21
CA ARG A 119 -6.23 15.33 -7.43
C ARG A 119 -6.53 16.05 -6.11
N PRO A 120 -5.73 17.06 -5.73
CA PRO A 120 -6.04 17.93 -4.59
C PRO A 120 -7.21 18.89 -4.82
N ALA A 121 -7.61 19.09 -6.08
CA ALA A 121 -8.63 20.06 -6.45
C ALA A 121 -9.97 19.75 -5.77
N HIS A 122 -10.68 20.79 -5.34
CA HIS A 122 -12.00 20.71 -4.69
C HIS A 122 -12.02 19.98 -3.33
N LEU A 123 -10.86 19.70 -2.74
CA LEU A 123 -10.73 19.18 -1.39
C LEU A 123 -10.30 20.29 -0.43
N LEU A 124 -11.10 20.53 0.60
CA LEU A 124 -11.00 21.64 1.53
C LEU A 124 -10.32 21.20 2.83
N THR A 125 -9.10 21.68 3.04
CA THR A 125 -8.35 21.50 4.29
C THR A 125 -7.28 22.60 4.42
N ILE A 126 -6.82 22.84 5.64
CA ILE A 126 -5.79 23.84 5.98
C ILE A 126 -4.37 23.27 5.95
N ASP A 127 -4.23 21.95 5.82
CA ASP A 127 -2.96 21.23 5.95
C ASP A 127 -2.28 20.90 4.61
N TRP A 128 -2.82 21.34 3.46
CA TRP A 128 -2.17 21.17 2.17
C TRP A 128 -0.77 21.80 2.18
N ARG A 129 0.26 21.00 1.87
CA ARG A 129 1.65 21.46 1.70
C ARG A 129 2.25 20.85 0.44
N ALA A 130 3.11 21.59 -0.24
CA ALA A 130 3.91 21.04 -1.33
C ALA A 130 5.10 20.28 -0.74
N ASN A 131 5.34 19.06 -1.21
CA ASN A 131 6.53 18.30 -0.85
C ASN A 131 7.74 18.71 -1.71
N GLY A 132 8.90 18.07 -1.51
CA GLY A 132 10.17 18.41 -2.15
C GLY A 132 10.21 18.24 -3.66
N VAL A 133 9.24 17.53 -4.24
CA VAL A 133 9.06 17.36 -5.70
C VAL A 133 7.86 18.14 -6.24
N GLY A 134 7.27 19.03 -5.42
CA GLY A 134 6.22 19.97 -5.83
C GLY A 134 4.79 19.41 -5.79
N ARG A 135 4.55 18.20 -5.28
CA ARG A 135 3.20 17.64 -5.15
C ARG A 135 2.53 18.14 -3.87
N LYS A 136 1.25 18.52 -3.97
CA LYS A 136 0.46 18.86 -2.79
C LYS A 136 0.04 17.59 -2.07
N VAL A 137 0.29 17.54 -0.77
CA VAL A 137 -0.07 16.45 0.12
C VAL A 137 -0.72 17.00 1.39
N SER A 138 -1.65 16.24 1.96
CA SER A 138 -2.41 16.54 3.18
C SER A 138 -2.46 15.28 4.04
N HIS A 139 -2.41 15.42 5.36
CA HIS A 139 -2.56 14.28 6.28
C HIS A 139 -4.00 13.79 6.35
N SER A 140 -4.96 14.66 6.00
CA SER A 140 -6.38 14.28 5.87
C SER A 140 -6.65 13.54 4.56
N TYR A 141 -6.00 13.95 3.46
CA TYR A 141 -6.35 13.49 2.11
C TYR A 141 -5.27 12.70 1.35
N GLY A 142 -4.08 12.54 1.90
CA GLY A 142 -2.92 12.06 1.17
C GLY A 142 -2.63 12.98 -0.03
N TYR A 143 -2.41 12.39 -1.21
CA TYR A 143 -2.21 13.09 -2.47
C TYR A 143 -3.51 13.62 -3.11
N GLY A 144 -4.66 13.38 -2.49
CA GLY A 144 -5.96 13.89 -2.91
C GLY A 144 -6.93 12.81 -3.40
N LEU A 145 -7.92 13.24 -4.18
CA LEU A 145 -9.01 12.38 -4.64
C LEU A 145 -8.53 11.46 -5.76
N LEU A 146 -8.85 10.16 -5.67
CA LEU A 146 -8.59 9.22 -6.77
C LEU A 146 -9.34 9.61 -8.04
N ASP A 147 -8.64 9.60 -9.16
CA ASP A 147 -9.18 9.80 -10.49
C ASP A 147 -9.03 8.52 -11.32
N ALA A 148 -10.14 7.82 -11.52
CA ALA A 148 -10.15 6.56 -12.26
C ALA A 148 -9.65 6.71 -13.70
N SER A 149 -10.01 7.80 -14.38
CA SER A 149 -9.59 8.03 -15.76
C SER A 149 -8.09 8.26 -15.84
N ALA A 150 -7.53 9.06 -14.93
CA ALA A 150 -6.09 9.33 -14.91
C ALA A 150 -5.28 8.08 -14.53
N ILE A 151 -5.72 7.31 -13.53
CA ILE A 151 -5.05 6.07 -13.13
C ILE A 151 -5.02 5.07 -14.29
N VAL A 152 -6.16 4.81 -14.93
CA VAL A 152 -6.25 3.86 -16.05
C VAL A 152 -5.39 4.32 -17.24
N SER A 153 -5.43 5.62 -17.55
CA SER A 153 -4.62 6.18 -18.64
C SER A 153 -3.13 6.01 -18.37
N LEU A 154 -2.66 6.36 -17.16
CA LEU A 154 -1.25 6.22 -16.81
C LEU A 154 -0.83 4.75 -16.69
N ALA A 155 -1.70 3.87 -16.19
CA ALA A 155 -1.46 2.43 -16.10
C ALA A 155 -1.15 1.80 -17.46
N SER A 156 -1.86 2.22 -18.53
CA SER A 156 -1.72 1.65 -19.87
C SER A 156 -0.33 1.84 -20.48
N THR A 157 0.38 2.91 -20.09
CA THR A 157 1.74 3.23 -20.55
C THR A 157 2.78 3.13 -19.43
N TRP A 158 2.41 2.57 -18.28
CA TRP A 158 3.28 2.52 -17.11
C TRP A 158 4.42 1.52 -17.31
N THR A 159 5.64 1.96 -16.99
CA THR A 159 6.79 1.07 -16.89
C THR A 159 7.00 0.73 -15.42
N ASN A 160 7.03 -0.57 -15.11
CA ASN A 160 7.17 -1.03 -13.74
C ASN A 160 8.44 -0.46 -13.08
N VAL A 161 8.31 -0.06 -11.82
CA VAL A 161 9.44 0.44 -11.04
C VAL A 161 10.45 -0.68 -10.76
N GLY A 162 11.72 -0.29 -10.60
CA GLY A 162 12.79 -1.23 -10.24
C GLY A 162 12.58 -1.88 -8.86
N PRO A 163 13.45 -2.85 -8.49
CA PRO A 163 13.38 -3.54 -7.21
C PRO A 163 13.31 -2.57 -6.02
N GLN A 164 12.51 -2.91 -5.02
CA GLN A 164 12.42 -2.12 -3.79
C GLN A 164 13.72 -2.24 -3.00
N ARG A 165 14.26 -1.11 -2.59
CA ARG A 165 15.42 -1.02 -1.70
C ARG A 165 14.97 -0.57 -0.32
N LYS A 166 15.74 -0.98 0.68
CA LYS A 166 15.50 -0.66 2.09
C LYS A 166 16.81 -0.25 2.76
N CYS A 167 16.93 1.02 3.10
CA CYS A 167 18.05 1.56 3.87
C CYS A 167 17.61 1.77 5.32
N VAL A 168 18.37 1.22 6.28
CA VAL A 168 18.07 1.34 7.72
C VAL A 168 19.20 2.10 8.38
N ILE A 169 18.88 3.23 9.02
CA ILE A 169 19.85 4.16 9.58
C ILE A 169 19.55 4.37 11.07
N PRO A 170 20.46 4.01 12.00
CA PRO A 170 20.31 4.38 13.39
C PRO A 170 20.52 5.89 13.55
N MET A 171 19.55 6.58 14.13
CA MET A 171 19.56 8.05 14.24
C MET A 171 20.02 8.54 15.62
N LEU A 172 20.04 7.65 16.61
CA LEU A 172 20.51 7.94 17.97
C LEU A 172 21.71 7.05 18.31
N SER A 173 22.69 7.64 19.00
CA SER A 173 23.80 6.93 19.64
C SER A 173 23.55 6.66 21.12
N GLU A 174 22.76 7.50 21.78
CA GLU A 174 22.44 7.43 23.20
C GLU A 174 20.99 7.87 23.47
N PRO A 175 20.38 7.44 24.58
CA PRO A 175 19.04 7.88 24.97
C PRO A 175 18.96 9.39 25.19
N ARG A 176 17.83 10.00 24.83
CA ARG A 176 17.60 11.45 24.93
C ARG A 176 16.34 11.74 25.72
N ASN A 177 16.44 12.60 26.73
CA ASN A 177 15.27 13.11 27.45
C ASN A 177 14.40 13.93 26.48
N ILE A 178 13.11 13.65 26.47
CA ILE A 178 12.14 14.35 25.62
C ILE A 178 11.85 15.75 26.19
N GLY A 179 11.72 15.87 27.51
CA GLY A 179 11.34 17.13 28.17
C GLY A 179 10.06 17.74 27.57
N SER A 180 10.07 19.06 27.39
CA SER A 180 9.00 19.79 26.69
C SER A 180 9.12 19.74 25.16
N HIS A 181 10.35 19.70 24.64
CA HIS A 181 10.65 19.70 23.22
C HIS A 181 12.02 19.04 22.95
N LEU A 182 12.05 18.10 22.03
CA LEU A 182 13.25 17.38 21.62
C LEU A 182 13.41 17.46 20.10
N LEU A 183 14.59 17.90 19.67
CA LEU A 183 15.01 17.92 18.27
C LEU A 183 16.22 17.00 18.07
N ILE A 184 16.11 16.09 17.09
CA ILE A 184 17.19 15.22 16.64
C ILE A 184 17.45 15.49 15.16
N ASN A 185 18.62 16.06 14.86
CA ASN A 185 19.06 16.33 13.49
C ASN A 185 20.22 15.41 13.14
N LYS A 186 20.15 14.72 12.00
CA LYS A 186 21.25 13.92 11.51
C LYS A 186 21.30 13.94 9.98
N SER A 187 22.50 14.18 9.45
CA SER A 187 22.77 14.03 8.02
C SER A 187 22.87 12.55 7.68
N VAL A 188 22.19 12.13 6.62
CA VAL A 188 22.20 10.75 6.12
C VAL A 188 22.59 10.74 4.65
N ASP A 189 23.32 9.71 4.24
CA ASP A 189 23.72 9.45 2.86
C ASP A 189 22.78 8.48 2.13
N ALA A 190 21.71 8.05 2.80
CA ALA A 190 20.73 7.08 2.31
C ALA A 190 21.33 5.76 1.78
N CYS A 191 22.37 5.27 2.46
CA CYS A 191 23.09 4.04 2.09
C CYS A 191 23.78 4.14 0.72
N THR A 192 24.26 5.33 0.36
CA THR A 192 25.05 5.53 -0.88
C THR A 192 26.24 4.56 -0.90
N GLY A 193 26.50 3.93 -2.05
CA GLY A 193 27.59 2.96 -2.21
C GLY A 193 27.24 1.50 -1.92
N SER A 194 26.01 1.18 -1.49
CA SER A 194 25.54 -0.20 -1.28
C SER A 194 24.33 -0.55 -2.17
N ASP A 195 23.95 -1.84 -2.16
CA ASP A 195 22.73 -2.32 -2.81
C ASP A 195 21.44 -1.79 -2.15
N SER A 196 21.53 -1.28 -0.92
CA SER A 196 20.43 -0.65 -0.20
C SER A 196 20.30 0.86 -0.47
N CYS A 197 21.13 1.44 -1.34
CA CYS A 197 21.10 2.86 -1.71
C CYS A 197 19.73 3.29 -2.24
N VAL A 198 19.09 4.28 -1.61
CA VAL A 198 17.82 4.86 -2.05
C VAL A 198 18.06 6.29 -2.55
N THR A 199 17.70 6.56 -3.80
CA THR A 199 17.79 7.90 -4.41
C THR A 199 16.44 8.52 -4.70
N SER A 200 15.37 7.71 -4.75
CA SER A 200 14.00 8.16 -4.94
C SER A 200 13.11 7.44 -3.91
N LEU A 201 12.57 8.20 -2.97
CA LEU A 201 11.77 7.66 -1.87
C LEU A 201 10.41 7.12 -2.31
N GLU A 202 9.92 6.14 -1.57
CA GLU A 202 8.53 5.67 -1.58
C GLU A 202 7.94 5.88 -0.18
N HIS A 203 8.23 4.96 0.74
CA HIS A 203 7.82 5.04 2.14
C HIS A 203 8.99 5.42 3.04
N VAL A 204 8.72 6.17 4.10
CA VAL A 204 9.69 6.45 5.16
C VAL A 204 9.08 6.01 6.48
N GLN A 205 9.83 5.28 7.30
CA GLN A 205 9.44 4.94 8.66
C GLN A 205 10.41 5.56 9.67
N ALA A 206 9.88 6.21 10.70
CA ALA A 206 10.60 6.50 11.92
C ALA A 206 10.21 5.46 12.97
N ARG A 207 11.10 4.49 13.22
CA ARG A 207 10.90 3.47 14.25
C ARG A 207 11.39 3.99 15.58
N LEU A 208 10.44 4.22 16.49
CA LEU A 208 10.70 4.87 17.77
C LEU A 208 10.43 3.91 18.94
N THR A 209 11.38 3.87 19.86
CA THR A 209 11.19 3.31 21.20
C THR A 209 11.35 4.45 22.19
N LEU A 210 10.29 4.77 22.92
CA LEU A 210 10.28 5.84 23.90
C LEU A 210 9.36 5.51 25.07
N THR A 211 9.72 5.98 26.25
CA THR A 211 8.85 6.02 27.42
C THR A 211 8.24 7.41 27.56
N TYR A 212 7.01 7.50 28.05
CA TYR A 212 6.37 8.78 28.35
C TYR A 212 5.23 8.57 29.33
N ASN A 213 5.08 9.44 30.33
CA ASN A 213 4.04 9.29 31.36
C ASN A 213 2.61 9.48 30.83
N ARG A 214 2.41 10.30 29.78
CA ARG A 214 1.12 10.47 29.11
C ARG A 214 1.26 10.60 27.60
N ARG A 215 1.17 9.47 26.89
CA ARG A 215 1.45 9.35 25.46
C ARG A 215 0.64 10.29 24.57
N GLY A 216 -0.63 10.53 24.89
CA GLY A 216 -1.51 11.40 24.11
C GLY A 216 -1.12 12.88 24.05
N ASN A 217 -0.21 13.32 24.93
CA ASN A 217 0.31 14.68 24.93
C ASN A 217 1.47 14.90 23.95
N LEU A 218 1.96 13.84 23.29
CA LEU A 218 3.04 13.93 22.32
C LEU A 218 2.51 14.35 20.94
N ALA A 219 3.21 15.30 20.32
CA ALA A 219 3.18 15.51 18.88
C ALA A 219 4.55 15.13 18.30
N ILE A 220 4.55 14.32 17.23
CA ILE A 220 5.79 13.83 16.61
C ILE A 220 5.79 14.24 15.14
N HIS A 221 6.88 14.88 14.70
CA HIS A 221 7.06 15.31 13.33
C HIS A 221 8.41 14.82 12.78
N LEU A 222 8.43 14.53 11.48
CA LEU A 222 9.64 14.18 10.74
C LEU A 222 9.77 15.11 9.54
N ILE A 223 10.91 15.78 9.41
CA ILE A 223 11.21 16.68 8.31
C ILE A 223 12.27 16.06 7.41
N SER A 224 11.96 15.96 6.12
CA SER A 224 12.89 15.47 5.09
C SER A 224 13.96 16.51 4.73
N PRO A 225 15.06 16.11 4.07
CA PRO A 225 16.09 17.05 3.61
C PRO A 225 15.57 18.13 2.65
N ALA A 226 14.49 17.84 1.92
CA ALA A 226 13.83 18.80 1.04
C ALA A 226 12.86 19.75 1.77
N GLY A 227 12.72 19.61 3.10
CA GLY A 227 11.88 20.45 3.94
C GLY A 227 10.44 19.96 4.13
N THR A 228 10.10 18.76 3.64
CA THR A 228 8.74 18.21 3.78
C THR A 228 8.50 17.76 5.22
N ARG A 229 7.61 18.46 5.93
CA ARG A 229 7.23 18.16 7.31
C ARG A 229 6.06 17.18 7.37
N SER A 230 6.34 15.95 7.77
CA SER A 230 5.35 14.90 8.05
C SER A 230 4.98 14.90 9.53
N THR A 231 3.68 14.78 9.83
CA THR A 231 3.18 14.63 11.20
C THR A 231 2.99 13.14 11.40
N LEU A 232 3.88 12.56 12.19
CA LEU A 232 3.90 11.13 12.49
C LEU A 232 2.87 10.79 13.56
N LEU A 233 2.65 11.68 14.52
CA LEU A 233 1.66 11.55 15.58
C LEU A 233 1.05 12.91 15.88
N HIS A 234 -0.28 13.00 15.76
CA HIS A 234 -1.04 14.13 16.30
C HIS A 234 -1.31 13.92 17.79
N PRO A 235 -1.47 14.99 18.60
CA PRO A 235 -1.93 14.87 19.97
C PRO A 235 -3.28 14.15 20.05
N ARG A 236 -3.40 13.22 20.98
CA ARG A 236 -4.60 12.41 21.21
C ARG A 236 -5.09 12.62 22.65
N PRO A 237 -5.99 13.58 22.91
CA PRO A 237 -6.37 13.97 24.27
C PRO A 237 -6.90 12.82 25.15
N HIS A 238 -7.47 11.79 24.53
CA HIS A 238 -8.03 10.62 25.19
C HIS A 238 -7.02 9.48 25.44
N ASP A 239 -5.78 9.59 24.95
CA ASP A 239 -4.71 8.61 25.20
C ASP A 239 -3.92 8.97 26.47
N TYR A 240 -4.31 8.37 27.59
CA TYR A 240 -3.68 8.57 28.90
C TYR A 240 -2.60 7.53 29.22
N SER A 241 -2.22 6.68 28.25
CA SER A 241 -1.27 5.58 28.49
C SER A 241 0.13 6.08 28.86
N SER A 242 0.77 5.38 29.80
CA SER A 242 2.17 5.56 30.21
C SER A 242 3.15 4.57 29.57
N GLU A 243 2.65 3.70 28.67
CA GLU A 243 3.46 2.65 28.03
C GLU A 243 4.44 3.20 26.99
N GLY A 244 4.24 4.45 26.54
CA GLY A 244 5.01 5.04 25.45
C GLY A 244 4.84 4.30 24.13
N PHE A 245 5.93 4.19 23.36
CA PHE A 245 5.99 3.44 22.12
C PHE A 245 7.17 2.47 22.16
N ASN A 246 6.96 1.23 21.69
CA ASN A 246 7.99 0.20 21.66
C ASN A 246 8.23 -0.27 20.22
N ASP A 247 9.38 0.10 19.64
CA ASP A 247 9.73 -0.14 18.23
C ASP A 247 8.58 0.18 17.26
N TRP A 248 7.81 1.24 17.54
CA TRP A 248 6.65 1.61 16.73
C TRP A 248 7.10 2.31 15.46
N ALA A 249 6.71 1.76 14.30
CA ALA A 249 7.17 2.21 13.00
C ALA A 249 6.24 3.26 12.37
N PHE A 250 6.25 4.49 12.87
CA PHE A 250 5.47 5.58 12.26
C PHE A 250 5.86 5.78 10.79
N MET A 251 4.90 5.77 9.88
CA MET A 251 5.15 5.83 8.44
C MET A 251 4.66 7.15 7.83
N THR A 252 5.39 7.64 6.83
CA THR A 252 4.97 8.75 5.97
C THR A 252 5.13 8.43 4.49
N THR A 253 4.15 8.83 3.70
CA THR A 253 4.15 8.82 2.22
C THR A 253 4.40 10.22 1.65
N HIS A 254 4.52 11.25 2.48
CA HIS A 254 4.51 12.65 2.03
C HIS A 254 5.78 13.05 1.27
N SER A 255 6.88 12.34 1.50
CA SER A 255 8.18 12.56 0.84
C SER A 255 8.41 11.65 -0.38
N TRP A 256 7.34 11.10 -0.97
CA TRP A 256 7.45 10.22 -2.14
C TRP A 256 8.15 10.92 -3.33
N ASP A 257 9.07 10.19 -3.97
CA ASP A 257 10.03 10.62 -5.00
C ASP A 257 11.09 11.65 -4.56
N GLU A 258 11.13 12.07 -3.30
CA GLU A 258 12.22 12.94 -2.86
C GLU A 258 13.55 12.18 -2.81
N ASN A 259 14.65 12.92 -3.01
CA ASN A 259 15.98 12.42 -2.71
C ASN A 259 16.19 12.46 -1.18
N PRO A 260 16.43 11.31 -0.52
CA PRO A 260 16.56 11.26 0.93
C PRO A 260 17.93 11.68 1.48
N ASN A 261 18.90 12.01 0.62
CA ASN A 261 20.24 12.44 1.07
C ASN A 261 20.17 13.84 1.69
N GLY A 262 20.79 13.99 2.87
CA GLY A 262 20.89 15.26 3.59
C GLY A 262 20.38 15.14 5.02
N VAL A 263 19.99 16.27 5.60
CA VAL A 263 19.62 16.35 7.02
C VAL A 263 18.16 15.95 7.21
N TRP A 264 17.94 14.93 8.05
CA TRP A 264 16.62 14.60 8.58
C TRP A 264 16.49 15.14 9.99
N THR A 265 15.30 15.66 10.29
CA THR A 265 14.97 16.18 11.62
C THR A 265 13.76 15.46 12.19
N LEU A 266 13.91 14.85 13.37
CA LEU A 266 12.82 14.38 14.20
C LEU A 266 12.54 15.43 15.28
N GLU A 267 11.27 15.79 15.41
CA GLU A 267 10.76 16.72 16.41
C GLU A 267 9.72 15.99 17.28
N ILE A 268 9.93 16.00 18.59
CA ILE A 268 8.97 15.49 19.58
C ILE A 268 8.62 16.65 20.52
N GLU A 269 7.35 16.99 20.58
CA GLU A 269 6.83 18.10 21.38
C GLU A 269 5.84 17.59 22.42
N ASN A 270 5.87 18.15 23.63
CA ASN A 270 4.79 18.03 24.58
C ASN A 270 3.79 19.19 24.43
N VAL A 271 2.57 18.89 24.02
CA VAL A 271 1.52 19.92 23.87
C VAL A 271 0.85 20.31 25.20
N ALA A 272 1.09 19.58 26.29
CA ALA A 272 0.50 19.85 27.60
C ALA A 272 1.39 20.70 28.53
N GLY A 273 2.66 20.94 28.20
CA GLY A 273 3.58 21.81 28.96
C GLY A 273 4.74 21.08 29.67
N ALA A 274 5.27 21.63 30.77
CA ALA A 274 6.56 21.19 31.33
C ALA A 274 6.50 20.04 32.35
N SER A 275 5.32 19.47 32.64
CA SER A 275 5.16 18.47 33.71
C SER A 275 5.35 17.02 33.28
N ASP A 276 5.24 16.72 31.98
CA ASP A 276 5.44 15.37 31.49
C ASP A 276 6.92 15.06 31.27
N TYR A 277 7.25 13.78 31.35
CA TYR A 277 8.61 13.29 31.29
C TYR A 277 8.67 11.96 30.55
N GLY A 278 9.81 11.74 29.91
CA GLY A 278 10.07 10.51 29.20
C GLY A 278 11.35 10.58 28.39
N THR A 279 11.76 9.43 27.88
CA THR A 279 13.05 9.27 27.24
C THR A 279 12.87 8.55 25.92
N LEU A 280 13.41 9.13 24.85
CA LEU A 280 13.57 8.46 23.57
C LEU A 280 14.84 7.60 23.64
N THR A 281 14.68 6.28 23.60
CA THR A 281 15.80 5.33 23.74
C THR A 281 16.30 4.82 22.40
N GLN A 282 15.41 4.71 21.40
CA GLN A 282 15.77 4.26 20.06
C GLN A 282 15.04 5.07 18.99
N PHE A 283 15.77 5.44 17.95
CA PHE A 283 15.22 5.98 16.71
C PHE A 283 16.01 5.38 15.54
N SER A 284 15.31 4.61 14.70
CA SER A 284 15.83 4.14 13.42
C SER A 284 15.00 4.74 12.28
N LEU A 285 15.67 5.42 11.35
CA LEU A 285 15.07 5.89 10.12
C LEU A 285 15.17 4.78 9.07
N VAL A 286 14.04 4.35 8.54
CA VAL A 286 13.97 3.32 7.49
C VAL A 286 13.42 3.96 6.23
N LEU A 287 14.23 3.93 5.17
CA LEU A 287 13.92 4.52 3.88
C LEU A 287 13.63 3.37 2.90
N TYR A 288 12.45 3.40 2.29
CA TYR A 288 12.09 2.53 1.19
C TYR A 288 12.07 3.33 -0.11
N GLY A 289 12.46 2.69 -1.21
CA GLY A 289 12.37 3.32 -2.51
C GLY A 289 13.12 2.60 -3.59
N THR A 290 13.52 3.36 -4.60
CA THR A 290 14.40 2.89 -5.68
C THR A 290 15.72 3.62 -5.64
N GLY A 291 16.73 3.00 -6.23
CA GLY A 291 18.03 3.61 -6.42
C GLY A 291 18.83 2.83 -7.43
N SER A 292 19.85 3.46 -8.00
CA SER A 292 20.88 2.75 -8.72
C SER A 292 22.00 2.40 -7.74
N PRO A 293 22.60 1.20 -7.83
CA PRO A 293 23.87 1.01 -7.15
C PRO A 293 24.80 2.03 -7.82
N SER A 294 25.30 2.99 -7.06
CA SER A 294 26.41 3.81 -7.56
C SER A 294 27.52 2.82 -7.90
N SER A 295 27.79 2.62 -9.19
CA SER A 295 29.04 2.02 -9.62
C SER A 295 30.14 2.93 -9.09
N SER A 296 30.70 2.62 -7.92
CA SER A 296 31.95 3.21 -7.45
C SER A 296 33.08 2.68 -8.33
N SER A 297 33.14 3.21 -9.55
CA SER A 297 34.20 3.16 -10.57
C SER A 297 33.64 3.12 -12.01
N SER A 298 32.86 4.13 -12.40
CA SER A 298 33.36 4.92 -13.53
C SER A 298 34.05 6.13 -12.89
N LYS A 299 35.33 6.02 -12.50
CA LYS A 299 36.39 6.64 -13.30
C LYS A 299 35.79 7.45 -14.44
N GLU A 300 36.00 8.76 -14.38
CA GLU A 300 36.00 9.65 -15.54
C GLU A 300 36.13 8.85 -16.84
N SER A 301 35.00 8.61 -17.51
CA SER A 301 35.09 8.61 -18.96
C SER A 301 35.14 10.09 -19.30
N GLN A 302 36.37 10.61 -19.24
CA GLN A 302 36.77 11.58 -20.23
C GLN A 302 36.12 11.17 -21.55
N SER A 303 35.34 12.10 -22.10
CA SER A 303 34.90 12.13 -23.49
C SER A 303 35.56 11.07 -24.36
N SER A 304 34.75 10.07 -24.68
CA SER A 304 34.89 9.18 -25.83
C SER A 304 35.39 9.95 -27.07
N ASN A 305 36.70 9.91 -27.28
CA ASN A 305 37.33 10.22 -28.56
C ASN A 305 37.93 8.97 -29.23
N ASP A 306 37.69 7.77 -28.67
CA ASP A 306 38.35 6.53 -29.13
C ASP A 306 37.42 5.53 -29.85
N SER A 307 36.11 5.77 -29.86
CA SER A 307 35.12 4.88 -30.52
C SER A 307 34.65 5.37 -31.89
N CYS A 308 34.79 6.67 -32.16
CA CYS A 308 34.37 7.30 -33.40
C CYS A 308 35.56 7.56 -34.33
N LYS A 309 35.51 7.03 -35.55
CA LYS A 309 36.53 7.20 -36.58
C LYS A 309 36.38 8.53 -37.32
N THR A 310 35.14 8.92 -37.62
CA THR A 310 34.84 10.13 -38.41
C THR A 310 33.62 10.87 -37.82
N LEU A 311 33.75 12.19 -37.63
CA LEU A 311 32.71 13.09 -37.13
C LEU A 311 32.20 13.99 -38.27
N ASP A 312 30.90 14.27 -38.29
CA ASP A 312 30.28 15.29 -39.14
C ASP A 312 30.46 16.71 -38.57
N LEU A 313 30.19 17.74 -39.38
CA LEU A 313 30.26 19.18 -39.04
C LEU A 313 29.51 19.56 -37.75
N SER A 314 28.52 18.76 -37.34
CA SER A 314 27.76 18.93 -36.10
C SER A 314 28.30 18.13 -34.91
N VAL A 315 29.54 17.63 -34.97
CA VAL A 315 30.19 16.81 -33.94
C VAL A 315 29.41 15.52 -33.64
N LYS A 316 28.85 14.89 -34.69
CA LYS A 316 28.13 13.61 -34.61
C LYS A 316 28.93 12.51 -35.29
N CYS A 317 28.99 11.34 -34.68
CA CYS A 317 29.76 10.24 -35.26
C CYS A 317 29.04 9.67 -36.49
N ILE A 318 29.76 9.58 -37.61
CA ILE A 318 29.25 9.01 -38.87
C ILE A 318 29.92 7.69 -39.24
N GLU A 319 31.12 7.43 -38.70
CA GLU A 319 31.84 6.17 -38.91
C GLU A 319 32.50 5.75 -37.60
N CYS A 320 32.28 4.50 -37.18
CA CYS A 320 32.85 3.94 -35.97
C CYS A 320 34.17 3.20 -36.23
N ASN A 321 35.01 3.09 -35.22
CA ASN A 321 36.20 2.24 -35.28
C ASN A 321 35.83 0.75 -35.43
N ALA A 322 36.76 -0.05 -35.98
CA ALA A 322 36.53 -1.48 -36.19
C ALA A 322 36.12 -2.19 -34.89
N GLY A 323 35.02 -2.95 -34.93
CA GLY A 323 34.43 -3.60 -33.75
C GLY A 323 33.32 -2.80 -33.05
N TYR A 324 32.95 -1.63 -33.58
CA TYR A 324 31.81 -0.83 -33.11
C TYR A 324 30.79 -0.59 -34.24
N TYR A 325 29.52 -0.46 -33.86
CA TYR A 325 28.37 -0.26 -34.74
C TYR A 325 27.72 1.09 -34.48
N LEU A 326 27.27 1.75 -35.53
CA LEU A 326 26.56 3.04 -35.42
C LEU A 326 25.13 2.83 -34.89
N PHE A 327 24.75 3.52 -33.82
CA PHE A 327 23.39 3.56 -33.28
C PHE A 327 23.00 4.98 -32.87
N GLN A 328 21.95 5.52 -33.51
CA GLN A 328 21.32 6.80 -33.17
C GLN A 328 22.30 7.96 -32.87
N GLN A 329 23.43 8.04 -33.60
CA GLN A 329 24.49 9.07 -33.51
C GLN A 329 25.65 8.78 -32.53
N SER A 330 25.79 7.54 -32.04
CA SER A 330 26.93 7.08 -31.21
C SER A 330 27.41 5.69 -31.62
N CYS A 331 28.63 5.31 -31.23
CA CYS A 331 29.22 4.01 -31.54
C CYS A 331 29.06 3.04 -30.37
N VAL A 332 28.39 1.92 -30.59
CA VAL A 332 28.15 0.87 -29.60
C VAL A 332 28.86 -0.42 -29.98
N LYS A 333 29.34 -1.19 -28.99
CA LYS A 333 30.02 -2.48 -29.24
C LYS A 333 29.02 -3.60 -29.56
N GLU A 334 27.81 -3.51 -29.01
CA GLU A 334 26.72 -4.47 -29.20
C GLU A 334 25.41 -3.70 -29.46
N CYS A 335 24.57 -4.21 -30.36
CA CYS A 335 23.30 -3.55 -30.69
C CYS A 335 22.26 -3.75 -29.57
N PRO A 336 21.50 -2.70 -29.19
CA PRO A 336 20.41 -2.82 -28.22
C PRO A 336 19.31 -3.79 -28.67
N ALA A 337 18.52 -4.29 -27.70
CA ALA A 337 17.38 -5.16 -28.00
C ALA A 337 16.41 -4.52 -29.01
N GLY A 338 16.01 -5.30 -30.02
CA GLY A 338 15.20 -4.82 -31.15
C GLY A 338 15.99 -4.30 -32.34
N PHE A 339 17.33 -4.28 -32.26
CA PHE A 339 18.23 -3.94 -33.36
C PHE A 339 19.24 -5.05 -33.61
N ALA A 340 19.53 -5.33 -34.88
CA ALA A 340 20.56 -6.27 -35.31
C ALA A 340 21.62 -5.56 -36.16
N VAL A 341 22.80 -6.16 -36.24
CA VAL A 341 23.91 -5.64 -37.05
C VAL A 341 23.55 -5.69 -38.52
N GLY A 342 23.67 -4.55 -39.20
CA GLY A 342 23.48 -4.41 -40.64
C GLY A 342 24.44 -3.39 -41.24
N SER A 343 24.24 -3.08 -42.52
CA SER A 343 25.04 -2.08 -43.23
C SER A 343 24.12 -0.97 -43.72
N GLN A 344 24.41 0.27 -43.33
CA GLN A 344 23.67 1.46 -43.75
C GLN A 344 24.51 2.26 -44.77
N PRO A 345 23.94 2.73 -45.90
CA PRO A 345 24.68 3.56 -46.84
C PRO A 345 24.95 4.96 -46.25
N LEU A 346 26.17 5.48 -46.45
CA LEU A 346 26.52 6.87 -46.15
C LEU A 346 26.06 7.77 -47.30
N ASN A 347 25.14 8.70 -47.03
CA ASN A 347 24.72 9.71 -47.99
C ASN A 347 25.68 10.91 -47.96
N TYR A 348 26.69 10.94 -48.84
CA TYR A 348 27.45 12.16 -49.14
C TYR A 348 26.80 12.91 -50.31
N THR A 349 26.36 14.15 -50.08
CA THR A 349 26.04 15.10 -51.17
C THR A 349 27.29 15.86 -51.57
N VAL A 350 28.21 15.20 -52.26
CA VAL A 350 29.26 15.89 -53.03
C VAL A 350 29.29 15.27 -54.41
N GLY A 351 28.97 16.07 -55.42
CA GLY A 351 28.86 15.65 -56.81
C GLY A 351 30.17 15.06 -57.32
N ASN A 352 30.23 13.74 -57.40
CA ASN A 352 30.84 12.96 -58.48
C ASN A 352 30.61 11.47 -58.19
N ALA A 353 30.31 10.72 -59.25
CA ALA A 353 29.89 9.33 -59.20
C ALA A 353 30.95 8.42 -58.54
N VAL A 354 30.71 8.04 -57.28
CA VAL A 354 31.38 6.93 -56.58
C VAL A 354 30.32 6.19 -55.77
N LEU A 355 30.36 4.86 -55.79
CA LEU A 355 29.43 3.96 -55.09
C LEU A 355 29.30 4.34 -53.59
N PRO A 356 28.09 4.34 -53.01
CA PRO A 356 27.89 4.73 -51.62
C PRO A 356 28.61 3.74 -50.69
N ALA A 357 29.59 4.24 -49.94
CA ALA A 357 30.25 3.47 -48.88
C ALA A 357 29.22 3.12 -47.81
N SER A 358 29.12 1.84 -47.45
CA SER A 358 28.24 1.37 -46.38
C SER A 358 29.00 1.26 -45.06
N VAL A 359 28.37 1.67 -43.96
CA VAL A 359 28.92 1.57 -42.61
C VAL A 359 28.15 0.54 -41.78
N PRO A 360 28.83 -0.23 -40.91
CA PRO A 360 28.18 -1.16 -40.00
C PRO A 360 27.36 -0.39 -38.95
N ALA A 361 26.06 -0.67 -38.91
CA ALA A 361 25.09 0.04 -38.08
C ALA A 361 24.09 -0.93 -37.44
N CYS A 362 23.48 -0.52 -36.33
CA CYS A 362 22.39 -1.24 -35.69
C CYS A 362 21.07 -0.88 -36.37
N LEU A 363 20.50 -1.80 -37.14
CA LEU A 363 19.25 -1.63 -37.86
C LEU A 363 18.11 -2.33 -37.11
N ALA A 364 16.91 -1.77 -37.18
CA ALA A 364 15.74 -2.33 -36.52
C ALA A 364 15.42 -3.73 -37.06
N CYS A 365 14.95 -4.62 -36.18
CA CYS A 365 14.52 -5.95 -36.57
C CYS A 365 13.37 -5.91 -37.58
N PRO A 366 13.28 -6.90 -38.51
CA PRO A 366 12.20 -6.96 -39.48
C PRO A 366 10.84 -7.17 -38.78
N GLU A 367 9.83 -6.38 -39.14
CA GLU A 367 8.45 -6.61 -38.71
C GLU A 367 7.95 -7.98 -39.22
N PRO A 368 7.31 -8.83 -38.38
CA PRO A 368 6.68 -8.52 -37.09
C PRO A 368 7.51 -8.90 -35.86
N CYS A 369 8.85 -8.95 -35.94
CA CYS A 369 9.72 -9.36 -34.83
C CYS A 369 10.04 -8.22 -33.85
N VAL A 370 9.92 -8.50 -32.56
CA VAL A 370 10.32 -7.56 -31.49
C VAL A 370 11.81 -7.65 -31.20
N THR A 371 12.39 -8.86 -31.22
CA THR A 371 13.85 -9.06 -31.17
C THR A 371 14.27 -10.10 -32.20
N CYS A 372 15.49 -9.95 -32.72
CA CYS A 372 16.05 -10.80 -33.77
C CYS A 372 17.54 -11.01 -33.55
N SER A 373 18.07 -12.16 -33.96
CA SER A 373 19.51 -12.45 -33.94
C SER A 373 20.23 -11.94 -35.19
N SER A 374 19.49 -11.73 -36.28
CA SER A 374 19.99 -11.15 -37.54
C SER A 374 18.86 -10.42 -38.27
N LEU A 375 19.18 -9.67 -39.32
CA LEU A 375 18.21 -9.01 -40.19
C LEU A 375 17.47 -9.97 -41.14
N SER A 376 17.66 -11.29 -40.98
CA SER A 376 16.87 -12.29 -41.69
C SER A 376 15.45 -12.36 -41.10
N PRO A 377 14.40 -12.40 -41.94
CA PRO A 377 13.01 -12.59 -41.49
C PRO A 377 12.78 -13.87 -40.68
N GLN A 378 13.68 -14.86 -40.79
CA GLN A 378 13.63 -16.17 -40.13
C GLN A 378 14.47 -16.23 -38.84
N SER A 379 15.03 -15.12 -38.40
CA SER A 379 15.93 -15.05 -37.23
C SER A 379 15.27 -14.32 -36.05
N CYS A 380 13.97 -14.54 -35.88
CA CYS A 380 13.18 -13.93 -34.83
C CYS A 380 13.40 -14.61 -33.47
N LEU A 381 13.62 -13.82 -32.42
CA LEU A 381 13.80 -14.30 -31.06
C LEU A 381 12.59 -14.01 -30.17
N SER A 382 11.79 -12.98 -30.49
CA SER A 382 10.55 -12.69 -29.78
C SER A 382 9.50 -12.03 -30.68
N CYS A 383 8.23 -12.32 -30.38
CA CYS A 383 7.08 -11.85 -31.12
C CYS A 383 6.24 -10.87 -30.27
N PRO A 384 5.49 -9.95 -30.91
CA PRO A 384 4.60 -9.04 -30.24
C PRO A 384 3.44 -9.79 -29.57
N PRO A 385 2.82 -9.19 -28.54
CA PRO A 385 1.62 -9.77 -27.93
C PRO A 385 0.59 -10.04 -29.04
N HIS A 386 0.01 -11.25 -29.05
CA HIS A 386 -0.92 -11.79 -30.07
C HIS A 386 -0.28 -12.56 -31.25
N SER A 387 1.05 -12.70 -31.31
CA SER A 387 1.73 -13.61 -32.23
C SER A 387 2.56 -14.65 -31.48
N SER A 388 2.66 -15.87 -32.01
CA SER A 388 3.51 -16.94 -31.47
C SER A 388 4.72 -17.18 -32.36
N LEU A 389 5.90 -17.33 -31.76
CA LEU A 389 7.12 -17.69 -32.47
C LEU A 389 7.03 -19.15 -32.92
N ASP A 390 7.09 -19.39 -34.24
CA ASP A 390 7.28 -20.73 -34.76
C ASP A 390 8.76 -21.13 -34.64
N GLN A 391 9.04 -22.12 -33.81
CA GLN A 391 10.40 -22.59 -33.54
C GLN A 391 11.07 -23.25 -34.75
N ILE A 392 10.30 -23.66 -35.77
CA ILE A 392 10.82 -24.34 -36.96
C ILE A 392 11.20 -23.34 -38.06
N SER A 393 10.32 -22.38 -38.36
CA SER A 393 10.59 -21.36 -39.38
C SER A 393 11.32 -20.13 -38.85
N GLY A 394 11.38 -19.94 -37.53
CA GLY A 394 11.97 -18.77 -36.89
C GLY A 394 11.22 -17.47 -37.19
N THR A 395 9.92 -17.57 -37.50
CA THR A 395 9.04 -16.45 -37.85
C THR A 395 7.89 -16.30 -36.85
N CYS A 396 7.32 -15.09 -36.75
CA CYS A 396 6.14 -14.85 -35.92
C CYS A 396 4.85 -15.13 -36.70
N LEU A 397 4.04 -16.05 -36.18
CA LEU A 397 2.72 -16.39 -36.73
C LEU A 397 1.61 -15.68 -35.95
N HIS A 398 0.68 -15.06 -36.67
CA HIS A 398 -0.50 -14.40 -36.09
C HIS A 398 -1.55 -15.45 -35.71
N LEU A 399 -2.00 -15.45 -34.45
CA LEU A 399 -3.05 -16.36 -33.98
C LEU A 399 -4.43 -15.87 -34.44
N ASN A 400 -5.13 -16.67 -35.25
CA ASN A 400 -6.52 -16.42 -35.60
C ASN A 400 -7.45 -16.79 -34.43
N HIS A 401 -8.54 -16.04 -34.31
CA HIS A 401 -9.44 -15.90 -33.15
C HIS A 401 -10.17 -17.17 -32.64
N TYR A 402 -9.85 -18.37 -33.14
CA TYR A 402 -10.58 -19.62 -32.85
C TYR A 402 -9.86 -20.59 -31.88
N MET A 403 -8.66 -20.27 -31.37
CA MET A 403 -7.91 -21.15 -30.45
C MET A 403 -7.85 -20.69 -28.99
N ARG A 404 -8.80 -19.86 -28.53
CA ARG A 404 -8.98 -19.61 -27.09
C ARG A 404 -9.95 -20.63 -26.49
N GLU A 405 -9.43 -21.70 -25.91
CA GLU A 405 -10.18 -22.45 -24.89
C GLU A 405 -10.14 -21.69 -23.55
N SER A 406 -11.32 -21.47 -22.98
CA SER A 406 -11.50 -21.13 -21.55
C SER A 406 -11.31 -22.41 -20.71
N PRO A 407 -10.95 -22.33 -19.41
CA PRO A 407 -10.94 -23.51 -18.55
C PRO A 407 -12.36 -24.07 -18.44
N GLY A 408 -12.58 -25.23 -19.04
CA GLY A 408 -13.86 -25.90 -19.14
C GLY A 408 -14.41 -26.34 -17.78
N SER A 409 -15.67 -25.96 -17.56
CA SER A 409 -16.60 -26.69 -16.70
C SER A 409 -16.60 -28.17 -17.13
N PHE A 410 -16.28 -29.07 -16.21
CA PHE A 410 -16.46 -30.51 -16.41
C PHE A 410 -17.97 -30.81 -16.45
N MET A 411 -18.55 -30.76 -17.65
CA MET A 411 -19.76 -31.50 -17.99
C MET A 411 -19.50 -32.28 -19.26
N VAL A 412 -19.42 -33.60 -19.11
CA VAL A 412 -19.34 -34.60 -20.18
C VAL A 412 -20.67 -34.60 -20.95
N GLY A 413 -20.57 -34.50 -22.27
CA GLY A 413 -21.69 -34.57 -23.21
C GLY A 413 -22.29 -35.98 -23.36
N PRO A 414 -23.37 -36.11 -24.17
CA PRO A 414 -24.44 -37.07 -23.95
C PRO A 414 -24.18 -38.43 -24.62
N GLY A 415 -24.49 -39.51 -23.90
CA GLY A 415 -24.53 -40.87 -24.43
C GLY A 415 -25.59 -41.69 -23.69
N ASN A 416 -26.57 -42.18 -24.46
CA ASN A 416 -27.65 -43.08 -24.05
C ASN A 416 -27.19 -44.22 -23.12
N GLN A 417 -27.90 -44.42 -21.99
CA GLN A 417 -28.42 -45.72 -21.54
C GLN A 417 -29.38 -45.57 -20.34
N ARG A 418 -30.43 -46.41 -20.33
CA ARG A 418 -31.55 -46.48 -19.37
C ARG A 418 -31.15 -47.22 -18.05
N PRO A 419 -32.01 -47.22 -17.00
CA PRO A 419 -31.58 -47.06 -15.62
C PRO A 419 -31.32 -48.38 -14.88
N LEU A 420 -30.38 -48.35 -13.94
CA LEU A 420 -30.36 -49.27 -12.79
C LEU A 420 -30.22 -48.44 -11.51
N GLY A 421 -31.14 -48.68 -10.57
CA GLY A 421 -31.14 -48.04 -9.26
C GLY A 421 -30.09 -48.63 -8.33
N GLU A 422 -29.56 -47.81 -7.43
CA GLU A 422 -28.78 -48.25 -6.27
C GLU A 422 -29.10 -47.38 -5.05
N PHE A 423 -29.10 -48.05 -3.89
CA PHE A 423 -29.61 -47.62 -2.60
C PHE A 423 -28.76 -46.51 -1.96
N SER A 424 -29.43 -45.44 -1.52
CA SER A 424 -28.83 -44.39 -0.69
C SER A 424 -28.67 -44.88 0.76
N SER A 425 -27.44 -45.09 1.23
CA SER A 425 -27.13 -45.34 2.63
C SER A 425 -27.10 -44.01 3.41
N GLN A 426 -28.07 -43.80 4.31
CA GLN A 426 -28.18 -42.59 5.15
C GLN A 426 -27.18 -42.51 6.32
N LEU A 427 -26.09 -43.28 6.26
CA LEU A 427 -25.10 -43.37 7.33
C LEU A 427 -24.35 -42.04 7.62
N PRO A 428 -24.01 -41.19 6.64
CA PRO A 428 -23.29 -39.94 6.93
C PRO A 428 -24.16 -38.91 7.64
N LEU A 429 -25.46 -38.89 7.34
CA LEU A 429 -26.41 -37.91 7.89
C LEU A 429 -26.73 -38.21 9.35
N THR A 430 -26.90 -39.50 9.69
CA THR A 430 -27.15 -39.92 11.07
C THR A 430 -25.95 -39.67 11.98
N ILE A 431 -24.73 -39.87 11.48
CA ILE A 431 -23.50 -39.56 12.23
C ILE A 431 -23.38 -38.05 12.50
N ALA A 432 -23.66 -37.20 11.51
CA ALA A 432 -23.62 -35.74 11.69
C ALA A 432 -24.65 -35.25 12.73
N VAL A 433 -25.87 -35.78 12.69
CA VAL A 433 -26.92 -35.40 13.65
C VAL A 433 -26.57 -35.86 15.07
N LEU A 434 -26.08 -37.10 15.23
CA LEU A 434 -25.67 -37.62 16.54
C LEU A 434 -24.49 -36.82 17.12
N SER A 435 -23.55 -36.38 16.27
CA SER A 435 -22.43 -35.55 16.68
C SER A 435 -22.88 -34.16 17.15
N CYS A 436 -23.84 -33.53 16.46
CA CYS A 436 -24.42 -32.26 16.91
C CYS A 436 -25.16 -32.38 18.24
N VAL A 437 -25.94 -33.45 18.42
CA VAL A 437 -26.66 -33.70 19.68
C VAL A 437 -25.68 -33.91 20.84
N ALA A 438 -24.57 -34.63 20.62
CA ALA A 438 -23.54 -34.81 21.62
C ALA A 438 -22.88 -33.49 22.04
N ILE A 439 -22.57 -32.60 21.08
CA ILE A 439 -21.97 -31.28 21.37
C ILE A 439 -22.93 -30.38 22.15
N ILE A 440 -24.22 -30.39 21.82
CA ILE A 440 -25.22 -29.60 22.55
C ILE A 440 -25.38 -30.13 23.98
N ALA A 441 -25.40 -31.46 24.16
CA ALA A 441 -25.50 -32.08 25.46
C ALA A 441 -24.30 -31.76 26.35
N THR A 442 -23.07 -31.80 25.81
CA THR A 442 -21.87 -31.45 26.58
C THR A 442 -21.86 -29.99 27.01
N PHE A 443 -22.26 -29.06 26.12
CA PHE A 443 -22.41 -27.64 26.47
C PHE A 443 -23.46 -27.42 27.56
N ALA A 444 -24.61 -28.07 27.46
CA ALA A 444 -25.66 -27.96 28.47
C ALA A 444 -25.21 -28.54 29.83
N SER A 445 -24.49 -29.67 29.84
CA SER A 445 -23.93 -30.26 31.06
C SER A 445 -22.87 -29.37 31.71
N VAL A 446 -21.95 -28.80 30.93
CA VAL A 446 -20.93 -27.86 31.42
C VAL A 446 -21.59 -26.60 31.97
N PHE A 447 -22.59 -26.06 31.28
CA PHE A 447 -23.36 -24.91 31.75
C PHE A 447 -24.07 -25.21 33.08
N LEU A 448 -24.72 -26.37 33.22
CA LEU A 448 -25.37 -26.76 34.46
C LEU A 448 -24.37 -26.95 35.60
N LEU A 449 -23.21 -27.56 35.34
CA LEU A 449 -22.14 -27.73 36.31
C LEU A 449 -21.59 -26.39 36.80
N LEU A 450 -21.45 -25.42 35.89
CA LEU A 450 -21.03 -24.06 36.23
C LEU A 450 -22.09 -23.34 37.07
N GLN A 451 -23.38 -23.52 36.76
CA GLN A 451 -24.49 -22.94 37.54
C GLN A 451 -24.62 -23.57 38.95
N ILE A 452 -24.34 -24.87 39.09
CA ILE A 452 -24.33 -25.57 40.39
C ILE A 452 -23.12 -25.11 41.21
N ARG A 453 -21.95 -24.91 40.60
CA ARG A 453 -20.76 -24.37 41.29
C ARG A 453 -20.91 -22.92 41.70
N SER A 454 -21.71 -22.12 40.99
CA SER A 454 -21.96 -20.71 41.33
C SER A 454 -23.08 -20.49 42.36
N GLY A 455 -23.63 -21.55 42.97
CA GLY A 455 -24.57 -21.44 44.10
C GLY A 455 -25.94 -20.84 43.74
N ALA A 456 -26.37 -20.89 42.48
CA ALA A 456 -27.67 -20.37 42.07
C ALA A 456 -28.79 -21.39 42.37
N HIS A 457 -29.49 -21.21 43.48
CA HIS A 457 -30.72 -21.96 43.79
C HIS A 457 -31.82 -21.67 42.75
N ILE A 458 -32.29 -22.71 42.07
CA ILE A 458 -33.48 -22.67 41.21
C ILE A 458 -34.73 -22.55 42.10
N LYS A 459 -35.39 -21.39 42.10
CA LYS A 459 -36.78 -21.24 42.61
C LYS A 459 -37.76 -21.49 41.46
N LEU A 460 -38.59 -22.53 41.59
CA LEU A 460 -39.82 -22.66 40.79
C LEU A 460 -40.88 -21.65 41.28
N PRO A 461 -41.70 -21.05 40.40
CA PRO A 461 -42.79 -20.18 40.82
C PRO A 461 -44.03 -20.98 41.23
N SER A 462 -44.56 -20.68 42.41
CA SER A 462 -45.90 -21.08 42.87
C SER A 462 -46.92 -20.02 42.46
N LEU A 463 -48.14 -20.47 42.12
CA LEU A 463 -49.35 -19.66 42.01
C LEU A 463 -49.61 -18.89 43.32
N GLU A 464 -49.97 -17.61 43.24
CA GLU A 464 -51.21 -17.04 43.82
C GLU A 464 -51.34 -15.51 43.60
N ALA A 465 -52.59 -15.07 43.71
CA ALA A 465 -53.20 -13.84 43.21
C ALA A 465 -52.98 -12.57 44.07
N GLY A 466 -53.28 -11.40 43.49
CA GLY A 466 -53.78 -10.25 44.26
C GLY A 466 -53.12 -8.88 44.02
N GLY A 467 -53.80 -8.03 43.25
CA GLY A 467 -54.06 -6.60 43.52
C GLY A 467 -52.95 -5.61 43.93
N GLY A 468 -52.71 -4.60 43.07
CA GLY A 468 -52.92 -3.18 43.41
C GLY A 468 -51.80 -2.34 44.05
N PHE A 469 -51.19 -1.47 43.21
CA PHE A 469 -50.70 -0.09 43.45
C PHE A 469 -49.72 0.25 44.61
N SER A 470 -48.44 0.52 44.29
CA SER A 470 -47.80 1.87 44.30
C SER A 470 -46.25 1.82 44.15
N LEU A 471 -45.74 2.82 43.44
CA LEU A 471 -44.37 3.26 43.09
C LEU A 471 -43.12 2.66 43.77
N GLY A 472 -42.15 2.20 42.94
CA GLY A 472 -40.73 2.14 43.31
C GLY A 472 -39.81 1.16 42.54
N ARG A 473 -39.08 1.69 41.55
CA ARG A 473 -37.67 1.39 41.16
C ARG A 473 -37.24 0.00 40.60
N ASN A 474 -36.77 0.05 39.34
CA ASN A 474 -35.63 -0.60 38.66
C ASN A 474 -35.19 -2.03 39.01
N ARG A 475 -35.14 -2.86 37.95
CA ARG A 475 -33.97 -3.70 37.61
C ARG A 475 -34.01 -4.06 36.12
N MET A 476 -33.26 -3.33 35.30
CA MET A 476 -32.96 -3.68 33.91
C MET A 476 -31.50 -4.13 33.79
N VAL A 477 -31.34 -5.21 33.03
CA VAL A 477 -30.14 -5.95 32.69
C VAL A 477 -29.15 -5.06 31.92
N SER A 478 -27.88 -5.08 32.33
CA SER A 478 -26.79 -4.31 31.71
C SER A 478 -26.17 -5.10 30.55
N TYR A 479 -26.20 -4.51 29.35
CA TYR A 479 -25.30 -4.78 28.24
C TYR A 479 -24.43 -3.54 28.05
N ARG A 480 -23.10 -3.69 28.14
CA ARG A 480 -22.13 -2.57 28.00
C ARG A 480 -21.82 -2.31 26.52
N GLY A 481 -21.91 -1.04 26.09
CA GLY A 481 -21.03 -0.52 25.03
C GLY A 481 -21.55 0.54 24.05
N ILE A 482 -22.10 1.69 24.48
CA ILE A 482 -22.04 3.02 23.79
C ILE A 482 -22.23 4.13 24.87
N PRO A 483 -21.46 5.24 24.92
CA PRO A 483 -21.68 6.29 25.91
C PRO A 483 -22.54 7.45 25.39
N THR A 484 -23.55 7.86 26.18
CA THR A 484 -24.08 9.24 26.20
C THR A 484 -24.22 9.72 27.64
N MET A 485 -23.33 10.63 28.01
CA MET A 485 -23.48 11.88 28.77
C MET A 485 -24.51 12.00 29.94
N TRP A 486 -23.92 12.38 31.09
CA TRP A 486 -24.41 13.19 32.23
C TRP A 486 -25.12 12.48 33.41
N GLY A 487 -24.52 12.59 34.61
CA GLY A 487 -25.17 12.33 35.90
C GLY A 487 -24.27 11.76 37.02
N ASP A 488 -23.39 12.61 37.52
CA ASP A 488 -22.69 12.70 38.82
C ASP A 488 -22.73 11.62 39.93
N GLU A 489 -21.52 11.44 40.47
CA GLU A 489 -21.05 11.19 41.85
C GLU A 489 -21.37 9.90 42.64
N GLY A 490 -20.28 9.27 43.13
CA GLY A 490 -20.34 8.31 44.25
C GLY A 490 -19.22 7.26 44.36
N MET A 491 -18.00 7.69 44.71
CA MET A 491 -17.06 7.13 45.70
C MET A 491 -16.76 5.60 45.84
N ASN A 492 -15.46 5.26 45.70
CA ASN A 492 -14.64 4.20 46.38
C ASN A 492 -15.08 2.70 46.29
N THR A 493 -14.23 1.66 46.23
CA THR A 493 -12.80 1.40 46.55
C THR A 493 -12.49 -0.03 46.06
N ASP A 494 -11.21 -0.30 45.71
CA ASP A 494 -10.45 -1.57 45.79
C ASP A 494 -11.00 -2.83 45.07
N SER A 495 -10.23 -3.79 44.54
CA SER A 495 -8.80 -4.04 44.36
C SER A 495 -8.67 -5.24 43.40
N GLU A 496 -7.56 -5.24 42.65
CA GLU A 496 -6.70 -6.38 42.25
C GLU A 496 -7.22 -7.56 41.39
N ASN A 497 -6.36 -7.84 40.38
CA ASN A 497 -6.00 -9.11 39.76
C ASN A 497 -7.01 -9.79 38.81
N GLU A 498 -6.73 -9.72 37.51
CA GLU A 498 -6.15 -10.85 36.77
C GLU A 498 -5.83 -10.43 35.32
N GLU A 499 -4.54 -10.16 35.12
CA GLU A 499 -3.87 -10.17 33.83
C GLU A 499 -3.55 -11.64 33.49
N PHE A 500 -3.92 -12.10 32.30
CA PHE A 500 -3.11 -12.95 31.40
C PHE A 500 -3.94 -13.31 30.14
N ASP A 501 -3.26 -13.45 29.00
CA ASP A 501 -3.73 -14.04 27.73
C ASP A 501 -4.39 -13.20 26.62
N VAL A 502 -4.21 -11.87 26.55
CA VAL A 502 -4.61 -11.09 25.34
C VAL A 502 -3.42 -10.47 24.58
N HIS A 503 -2.18 -10.78 24.98
CA HIS A 503 -1.00 -10.03 24.54
C HIS A 503 -0.28 -10.55 23.29
N ASN A 504 -0.77 -11.61 22.61
CA ASN A 504 -0.04 -12.22 21.49
C ASN A 504 -0.62 -12.01 20.08
N GLU A 505 -1.83 -11.46 19.92
CA GLU A 505 -2.44 -11.38 18.58
C GLU A 505 -2.16 -10.05 17.84
N ARG A 506 -1.76 -8.97 18.52
CA ARG A 506 -1.54 -7.66 17.87
C ARG A 506 -0.17 -7.47 17.20
N THR A 507 0.78 -8.37 17.41
CA THR A 507 2.17 -8.22 16.94
C THR A 507 2.58 -9.28 15.90
N ALA A 508 1.69 -10.21 15.56
CA ALA A 508 2.03 -11.38 14.74
C ALA A 508 2.18 -11.07 13.24
N PHE A 509 1.57 -10.01 12.72
CA PHE A 509 1.64 -9.68 11.29
C PHE A 509 2.98 -9.06 10.88
N ILE A 510 3.67 -8.35 11.78
CA ILE A 510 4.93 -7.67 11.47
C ILE A 510 6.12 -8.65 11.46
N LYS A 511 6.05 -9.78 12.18
CA LYS A 511 7.12 -10.79 12.21
C LYS A 511 7.10 -11.80 11.06
N THR A 512 5.96 -12.04 10.43
CA THR A 512 5.80 -13.14 9.45
C THR A 512 6.22 -12.81 8.02
N GLN A 513 6.59 -11.57 7.70
CA GLN A 513 7.11 -11.20 6.36
C GLN A 513 8.57 -10.76 6.32
N SER A 514 9.30 -10.82 7.45
CA SER A 514 10.77 -10.65 7.43
C SER A 514 11.52 -11.97 7.19
N ALA A 515 10.78 -13.07 6.98
CA ALA A 515 11.30 -14.36 6.58
C ALA A 515 10.42 -14.92 5.47
N ILE A 516 10.62 -14.47 4.23
CA ILE A 516 10.47 -15.15 2.93
C ILE A 516 10.96 -14.21 1.82
#